data_AF-A0A3D5RPQ8-F1
#
_entry.id   AF-A0A3D5RPQ8-F1
#
_cell.length_a   1.000
_cell.length_b   1.000
_cell.length_c   1.000
_cell.angle_alpha   90.00
_cell.angle_beta   90.00
_cell.angle_gamma   90.00
#
_symmetry.space_group_name_H-M   'P 1'
#
loop_
_entity.id
_entity.type
_entity.pdbx_description
1 polymer ?
#
loop_
_entity_poly.entity_id
_entity_poly.type
_entity_poly.pdbx_seq_one_letter_code
_entity_poly.pdbx_strand_id
1 'polypeptide(L)' 'GGVVPEIAARSHLSHLDKLVTAAMTSAGINYNDIAGVAATGGPGLIGGILVG' A
#
# COMPACT_ATOMS: atom_id res chain seq x y z
N GLY A 1 -19.50 -6.83 14.18
CA GLY A 1 -18.95 -6.43 12.87
C GLY A 1 -17.79 -5.48 13.10
N GLY A 2 -16.58 -6.01 13.16
CA GLY A 2 -15.35 -5.23 13.37
C GLY A 2 -14.26 -5.71 12.42
N VAL A 3 -13.21 -4.91 12.25
CA VAL A 3 -12.08 -5.25 11.39
C VAL A 3 -11.27 -6.37 12.04
N VAL A 4 -11.01 -7.46 11.30
CA VAL A 4 -10.06 -8.50 11.73
C VAL A 4 -8.67 -8.11 11.22
N PRO A 5 -7.71 -7.76 12.09
CA PRO A 5 -6.44 -7.19 11.66
C PRO A 5 -5.64 -8.05 10.68
N GLU A 6 -5.63 -9.37 10.88
CA GLU A 6 -4.95 -10.31 9.98
C GLU A 6 -5.56 -10.31 8.57
N ILE A 7 -6.89 -10.29 8.47
CA ILE A 7 -7.60 -10.28 7.18
C ILE A 7 -7.36 -8.96 6.46
N ALA A 8 -7.39 -7.84 7.18
CA ALA A 8 -7.07 -6.54 6.63
C ALA A 8 -5.63 -6.49 6.07
N ALA A 9 -4.65 -6.97 6.84
CA ALA A 9 -3.25 -7.01 6.41
C ALA A 9 -3.05 -7.93 5.18
N ARG A 10 -3.67 -9.12 5.15
CA ARG A 10 -3.58 -10.03 4.00
C ARG A 10 -4.22 -9.43 2.73
N SER A 11 -5.28 -8.65 2.88
CA SER A 11 -5.89 -7.93 1.76
C SER A 11 -4.93 -6.91 1.15
N HIS A 12 -4.08 -6.24 1.93
CA HIS A 12 -3.09 -5.32 1.36
C HIS A 12 -2.12 -6.07 0.42
N LEU A 13 -1.62 -7.25 0.84
CA LEU A 13 -0.73 -8.08 0.01
C LEU A 13 -1.35 -8.48 -1.33
N SER A 14 -2.67 -8.71 -1.40
CA SER A 14 -3.33 -9.09 -2.65
C SER A 14 -3.60 -7.90 -3.59
N HIS A 15 -3.51 -6.66 -3.12
CA HIS A 15 -3.93 -5.47 -3.88
C HIS A 15 -2.81 -4.48 -4.16
N LEU A 16 -1.76 -4.39 -3.33
CA LEU A 16 -0.74 -3.35 -3.44
C LEU A 16 -0.05 -3.30 -4.81
N ASP A 17 0.40 -4.44 -5.34
CA ASP A 17 1.08 -4.50 -6.64
C ASP A 17 0.24 -3.92 -7.79
N LYS A 18 -1.05 -4.29 -7.83
CA LYS A 18 -2.01 -3.80 -8.82
C LYS A 18 -2.28 -2.31 -8.64
N LEU A 19 -2.39 -1.84 -7.40
CA LEU A 19 -2.61 -0.43 -7.09
C LEU A 19 -1.42 0.43 -7.49
N VAL A 20 -0.19 -0.01 -7.18
CA VAL A 20 1.03 0.70 -7.59
C VAL A 20 1.13 0.75 -9.11
N THR A 21 0.92 -0.38 -9.80
CA THR A 21 0.95 -0.43 -11.27
C THR A 21 -0.09 0.49 -11.89
N ALA A 22 -1.32 0.49 -11.37
CA ALA A 22 -2.38 1.38 -11.84
C ALA A 22 -2.02 2.86 -11.61
N ALA A 23 -1.49 3.20 -10.43
CA ALA A 23 -1.07 4.57 -10.10
C ALA A 23 0.04 5.06 -11.03
N MET A 24 1.06 4.23 -11.29
CA MET A 24 2.14 4.56 -12.23
C MET A 24 1.61 4.75 -13.66
N THR A 25 0.72 3.85 -14.09
CA THR A 25 0.07 3.96 -15.41
C THR A 25 -0.76 5.23 -15.53
N SER A 26 -1.53 5.58 -14.50
CA SER A 26 -2.33 6.81 -14.49
C SER A 26 -1.48 8.08 -14.43
N ALA A 27 -0.33 8.04 -13.76
CA ALA A 27 0.61 9.16 -13.70
C ALA A 27 1.44 9.33 -14.99
N GLY A 28 1.58 8.26 -15.80
CA GLY A 28 2.31 8.30 -17.06
C GLY A 28 3.82 8.47 -16.91
N ILE A 29 4.38 8.11 -15.75
CA ILE A 29 5.81 8.20 -15.43
C ILE A 29 6.41 6.82 -15.19
N ASN A 30 7.73 6.72 -15.26
CA ASN A 30 8.47 5.50 -14.89
C ASN A 30 8.88 5.55 -13.42
N TYR A 31 9.21 4.39 -12.84
CA TYR A 31 9.70 4.32 -11.45
C TYR A 31 10.97 5.14 -11.21
N ASN A 32 11.79 5.36 -12.23
CA ASN A 32 13.01 6.18 -12.14
C ASN A 32 12.71 7.68 -12.01
N ASP A 33 11.48 8.11 -12.30
CA ASP A 33 11.06 9.51 -12.18
C ASP A 33 10.58 9.85 -10.75
N ILE A 34 10.53 8.85 -9.85
CA ILE A 34 10.11 9.00 -8.47
C ILE A 34 11.25 9.60 -7.63
N ALA A 35 11.06 10.82 -7.14
CA ALA A 35 12.02 11.49 -6.25
C ALA A 35 12.01 10.98 -4.80
N GLY A 36 10.96 10.25 -4.39
CA GLY A 36 10.85 9.70 -3.05
C GLY A 36 9.61 8.83 -2.85
N VAL A 37 9.66 7.96 -1.86
CA VAL A 37 8.55 7.08 -1.46
C VAL A 37 8.15 7.44 -0.03
N ALA A 38 6.86 7.66 0.18
CA ALA A 38 6.30 7.91 1.51
C ALA A 38 5.40 6.74 1.90
N ALA A 39 5.52 6.30 3.15
CA ALA A 39 4.68 5.27 3.76
C ALA A 39 4.09 5.79 5.07
N THR A 40 2.95 5.23 5.47
CA THR A 40 2.30 5.63 6.72
C THR A 40 3.08 5.08 7.92
N GLY A 41 3.64 5.94 8.76
CA GLY A 41 4.38 5.53 9.96
C GLY A 41 3.52 5.21 11.19
N GLY A 42 2.19 5.37 11.11
CA GLY A 42 1.24 5.22 12.21
C GLY A 42 0.54 6.52 12.64
N PRO A 43 -0.41 6.48 13.59
CA PRO A 43 -0.91 5.29 14.29
C PRO A 43 -1.82 4.41 13.42
N GLY A 44 -1.97 3.13 13.77
CA GLY A 44 -2.83 2.21 13.04
C GLY A 44 -2.74 0.76 13.52
N LEU A 45 -3.44 -0.14 12.83
CA LEU A 45 -3.34 -1.58 13.08
C LEU A 45 -1.94 -2.06 12.65
N ILE A 46 -1.18 -2.63 13.59
CA ILE A 46 0.23 -3.00 13.36
C ILE A 46 0.46 -3.84 12.11
N GLY A 47 -0.44 -4.78 11.81
CA GLY A 47 -0.36 -5.60 10.59
C GLY A 47 -0.58 -4.79 9.31
N GLY A 48 -1.42 -3.75 9.33
CA GLY A 48 -1.62 -2.85 8.20
C GLY A 48 -0.46 -1.88 8.00
N ILE A 49 0.15 -1.41 9.10
CA ILE A 49 1.32 -0.52 9.06
C ILE A 49 2.59 -1.26 8.60
N LEU A 50 2.76 -2.53 8.98
CA LEU A 50 3.92 -3.34 8.55
C LEU A 50 3.84 -3.79 7.09
N VAL A 51 2.63 -3.98 6.55
CA VAL A 51 2.43 -4.47 5.18
C VAL A 51 2.40 -3.36 4.14
N GLY A 52 1.92 -2.16 4.52
CA GLY A 52 1.93 -0.98 3.64
C GLY A 52 3.33 -0.43 3.43
#